data_AF-A0A9X3LV25-F1
#
_entry.id   AF-A0A9X3LV25-F1
#
_cell.length_a   1.000
_cell.length_b   1.000
_cell.length_c   1.000
_cell.angle_alpha   90.00
_cell.angle_beta   90.00
_cell.angle_gamma   90.00
#
_symmetry.space_group_name_H-M   'P 1'
#
loop_
_entity.id
_entity.type
_entity.pdbx_description
1 polymer ?
#
loop_
_entity_poly.entity_id
_entity_poly.type
_entity_poly.pdbx_seq_one_letter_code
_entity_poly.pdbx_strand_id
1 'polypeptide(L)' 'MANTEDTPHISAQLVNVPLNDFMARLVAQELPILDSTSRGIVYDELRAHEAAGKPVITCQEELPERIREIMEL' A
#
# COMPACT_ATOMS: atom_id res chain seq x y z
N MET A 1 27.92 18.31 1.56
CA MET A 1 26.67 18.99 1.19
C MET A 1 25.54 17.99 1.28
N ALA A 2 24.69 18.12 2.29
CA ALA A 2 23.43 17.38 2.39
C ALA A 2 22.34 18.26 1.77
N ASN A 3 21.70 17.77 0.72
CA ASN A 3 20.42 18.30 0.26
C ASN A 3 19.48 17.11 0.12
N THR A 4 18.73 16.88 1.18
CA THR A 4 17.59 15.96 1.22
C THR A 4 16.45 16.68 0.50
N GLU A 5 16.19 16.30 -0.74
CA GLU A 5 15.01 16.74 -1.48
C GLU A 5 13.79 15.98 -0.95
N ASP A 6 13.29 16.45 0.19
CA ASP A 6 12.01 16.07 0.76
C ASP A 6 10.90 16.64 -0.14
N THR A 7 10.34 15.80 -1.00
CA THR A 7 9.06 16.11 -1.67
C THR A 7 8.01 15.07 -1.29
N PRO A 8 7.40 15.16 -0.10
CA PRO A 8 6.28 14.30 0.28
C PRO A 8 4.99 14.87 -0.33
N HIS A 9 4.76 14.62 -1.62
CA HIS A 9 3.49 14.96 -2.29
C HIS A 9 2.66 13.73 -2.67
N ILE A 10 2.84 12.61 -1.95
CA ILE A 10 2.09 11.37 -2.22
C ILE A 10 1.20 10.95 -1.03
N SER A 11 1.41 11.50 0.18
CA SER A 11 1.01 10.78 1.40
C SER A 11 -0.34 11.15 2.04
N ALA A 12 -1.08 12.19 1.61
CA ALA A 12 -2.28 12.59 2.36
C ALA A 12 -3.47 11.61 2.22
N GLN A 13 -3.54 10.84 1.13
CA GLN A 13 -4.63 9.89 0.88
C GLN A 13 -4.30 8.45 1.31
N LEU A 14 -3.00 8.14 1.41
CA LEU A 14 -2.46 6.87 1.91
C LEU A 14 -2.09 6.96 3.40
N VAL A 15 -2.34 8.09 4.06
CA VAL A 15 -1.95 8.36 5.45
C VAL A 15 -2.61 7.41 6.47
N ASN A 16 -3.63 6.67 6.04
CA ASN A 16 -4.36 5.70 6.87
C ASN A 16 -4.38 4.29 6.25
N VAL A 17 -3.32 3.89 5.57
CA VAL A 17 -3.11 2.46 5.26
C VAL A 17 -1.88 1.94 6.01
N PRO A 18 -1.88 0.66 6.41
CA PRO A 18 -0.77 0.06 7.15
C PRO A 18 0.41 -0.27 6.22
N LEU A 19 0.88 0.71 5.45
CA LEU A 19 1.97 0.60 4.46
C LEU A 19 3.06 1.64 4.73
N ASN A 20 4.33 1.25 4.64
CA ASN A 20 5.46 2.18 4.60
C ASN A 20 5.42 3.01 3.29
N ASP A 21 6.01 4.21 3.26
CA ASP A 21 6.17 5.07 2.08
C ASP A 21 6.54 4.32 0.79
N PHE A 22 7.45 3.33 0.86
CA PHE A 22 7.81 2.52 -0.31
C PHE A 22 6.63 1.67 -0.82
N MET A 23 6.01 0.90 0.07
CA MET A 23 4.84 0.07 -0.25
C MET A 23 3.65 0.91 -0.68
N ALA A 24 3.42 2.05 -0.02
CA ALA A 24 2.35 2.99 -0.35
C ALA A 24 2.52 3.53 -1.78
N ARG A 25 3.76 3.89 -2.18
CA ARG A 25 4.06 4.30 -3.56
C ARG A 25 3.90 3.17 -4.56
N LEU A 26 4.35 1.95 -4.22
CA LEU A 26 4.20 0.78 -5.09
C LEU A 26 2.72 0.48 -5.32
N VAL A 27 1.94 0.36 -4.26
CA VAL A 27 0.49 0.12 -4.34
C VAL A 27 -0.21 1.24 -5.10
N ALA A 28 0.18 2.51 -4.90
CA ALA A 28 -0.38 3.63 -5.66
C ALA A 28 -0.09 3.58 -7.18
N GLN A 29 1.02 2.98 -7.60
CA GLN A 29 1.38 2.81 -9.01
C GLN A 29 0.63 1.63 -9.65
N GLU A 30 0.40 0.57 -8.88
CA GLU A 30 -0.27 -0.65 -9.35
C GLU A 30 -1.81 -0.54 -9.33
N LEU A 31 -2.39 0.14 -8.33
CA LEU A 31 -3.83 0.32 -8.19
C LEU A 31 -4.55 0.79 -9.47
N PRO A 32 -4.04 1.78 -10.25
CA PRO A 32 -4.67 2.23 -11.50
C PRO A 32 -4.71 1.17 -12.61
N ILE A 33 -3.80 0.20 -12.58
CA ILE A 33 -3.75 -0.92 -13.54
C ILE A 33 -4.85 -1.95 -13.21
N LEU A 34 -5.20 -2.08 -11.93
CA LEU A 34 -6.18 -3.04 -11.44
C LEU A 34 -7.62 -2.66 -11.81
N ASP A 35 -8.43 -3.67 -12.09
CA ASP A 35 -9.88 -3.53 -12.24
C ASP A 35 -10.54 -2.95 -10.98
N SER A 36 -11.69 -2.31 -11.16
CA SER A 36 -12.44 -1.66 -10.07
C SER A 36 -12.77 -2.62 -8.92
N THR A 37 -13.04 -3.89 -9.22
CA THR A 37 -13.27 -4.93 -8.21
C THR A 37 -12.00 -5.22 -7.41
N SER A 38 -10.88 -5.43 -8.10
CA SER A 38 -9.57 -5.73 -7.50
C SER A 38 -9.10 -4.61 -6.57
N ARG A 39 -9.24 -3.34 -6.99
CA ARG A 39 -8.95 -2.18 -6.13
C ARG A 39 -9.76 -2.19 -4.84
N GLY A 40 -11.06 -2.51 -4.93
CA GLY A 40 -11.93 -2.61 -3.75
C GLY A 40 -11.45 -3.66 -2.76
N ILE A 41 -11.02 -4.83 -3.26
CA ILE A 41 -10.50 -5.92 -2.43
C ILE A 41 -9.18 -5.51 -1.76
N VAL A 42 -8.27 -4.85 -2.49
CA VAL A 42 -6.99 -4.36 -1.92
C VAL A 42 -7.25 -3.41 -0.75
N TYR A 43 -8.16 -2.45 -0.90
CA TYR A 43 -8.49 -1.53 0.20
C TYR A 43 -9.16 -2.24 1.38
N ASP A 44 -10.03 -3.23 1.13
CA ASP A 44 -10.69 -4.00 2.19
C ASP A 44 -9.68 -4.82 3.00
N GLU A 45 -8.76 -5.51 2.32
CA GLU A 45 -7.69 -6.29 2.94
C GLU A 45 -6.71 -5.40 3.73
N LEU A 46 -6.31 -4.24 3.18
CA LEU A 46 -5.47 -3.29 3.91
C LEU A 46 -6.16 -2.75 5.16
N ARG A 47 -7.47 -2.45 5.07
CA ARG A 47 -8.27 -2.04 6.23
C ARG A 47 -8.40 -3.16 7.25
N ALA A 48 -8.65 -4.39 6.81
CA ALA A 48 -8.73 -5.56 7.70
C ALA A 48 -7.40 -5.81 8.41
N HIS A 49 -6.28 -5.61 7.72
CA HIS A 49 -4.93 -5.70 8.28
C HIS A 49 -4.70 -4.66 9.39
N GLU A 50 -5.08 -3.40 9.15
CA GLU A 50 -5.03 -2.32 10.14
C GLU A 50 -5.96 -2.62 11.34
N ALA A 51 -7.20 -3.05 11.07
CA ALA A 51 -8.19 -3.38 12.10
C ALA A 51 -7.77 -4.57 12.96
N ALA A 52 -6.98 -5.50 12.41
CA ALA A 52 -6.36 -6.60 13.15
C ALA A 52 -5.19 -6.14 14.04
N GLY A 53 -4.80 -4.86 14.01
CA GLY A 53 -3.68 -4.32 14.78
C GLY A 53 -2.32 -4.84 14.33
N LYS A 54 -2.22 -5.29 13.07
CA LYS A 54 -0.97 -5.79 12.50
C LYS A 54 0.01 -4.65 12.20
N PRO A 55 1.33 -4.91 12.21
CA PRO A 55 2.34 -3.89 11.96
C PRO A 55 2.26 -3.32 10.54
N VAL A 56 2.96 -2.22 10.32
CA VAL A 56 3.10 -1.60 9.00
C VAL A 56 3.82 -2.54 8.06
N ILE A 57 3.24 -2.75 6.88
CA ILE A 57 3.79 -3.57 5.80
C ILE A 57 4.96 -2.82 5.16
N THR A 58 6.13 -3.43 5.20
CA THR A 58 7.37 -2.86 4.67
C THR A 58 7.87 -3.59 3.41
N CYS A 59 7.45 -4.85 3.22
CA CYS A 59 7.83 -5.72 2.12
C CYS A 59 6.61 -6.39 1.46
N GLN A 60 6.76 -6.86 0.22
CA GLN A 60 5.69 -7.53 -0.54
C GLN A 60 5.24 -8.81 0.17
N GLU A 61 6.16 -9.55 0.78
CA GLU A 61 5.88 -10.79 1.52
C GLU A 61 4.94 -10.58 2.73
N GLU A 62 4.92 -9.37 3.28
CA GLU A 62 4.05 -9.01 4.40
C GLU A 62 2.64 -8.63 3.95
N LEU A 63 2.41 -8.46 2.64
CA LEU A 63 1.08 -8.21 2.11
C LEU A 63 0.17 -9.44 2.35
N PRO A 64 -1.11 -9.20 2.68
CA PRO A 64 -2.12 -10.24 2.67
C PRO A 64 -2.03 -11.06 1.38
N GLU A 65 -2.12 -12.38 1.49
CA GLU A 65 -2.01 -13.30 0.35
C GLU A 65 -2.93 -12.87 -0.80
N ARG A 66 -4.14 -12.43 -0.46
CA ARG A 66 -5.11 -11.96 -1.43
C ARG A 66 -4.65 -10.75 -2.24
N ILE A 67 -3.93 -9.82 -1.62
CA ILE A 67 -3.37 -8.64 -2.31
C ILE A 67 -2.24 -9.08 -3.25
N ARG A 68 -1.37 -10.00 -2.81
CA ARG A 68 -0.29 -10.55 -3.64
C ARG A 68 -0.82 -11.27 -4.88
N GLU A 69 -1.88 -12.07 -4.72
CA GLU A 69 -2.54 -12.72 -5.85
C GLU A 69 -3.12 -11.72 -6.86
N ILE A 70 -3.72 -10.62 -6.37
CA ILE A 70 -4.33 -9.60 -7.23
C ILE A 70 -3.28 -8.77 -7.97
N MET A 71 -2.17 -8.47 -7.30
CA MET A 71 -1.11 -7.63 -7.84
C MET A 71 -0.03 -8.44 -8.56
N GLU A 72 -0.11 -9.77 -8.54
CA GLU A 72 0.87 -10.72 -9.12
C GLU A 72 2.33 -10.44 -8.67
N LEU A 73 2.50 -10.04 -7.40
CA LEU A 73 3.78 -9.66 -6.78
C LEU A 73 4.49 -10.83 -6.08
#